data_AF-A0A955IEN7-F1
#
_entry.id   AF-A0A955IEN7-F1
#
_cell.length_a   1.000
_cell.length_b   1.000
_cell.length_c   1.000
_cell.angle_alpha   90.00
_cell.angle_beta   90.00
_cell.angle_gamma   90.00
#
_symmetry.space_group_name_H-M   'P 1'
#
loop_
_entity.id
_entity.type
_entity.pdbx_description
1 polymer ?
#
loop_
_entity_poly.entity_id
_entity_poly.type
_entity_poly.pdbx_seq_one_letter_code
_entity_poly.pdbx_strand_id
1 'polypeptide(L)'
;MFRKAVVGALAATTLLSALARARSRQNEGTGTSVIDQFPDSLRVEIFAPRAVESADVEYLVWISGASAADQSLVREWANAIVVLDRSWIAELFAAVRKFSSDCAREQIDPRPTKSGTDSLEALMKRRDAQASALFARERELLVQVLQSGGASASTAGAIAERTMEARSADAVPNLQMFSLHLVPNILHSLFASAVDPRVDSETCGRVRDLALSDAPRVLALRRSTVADFIGAGYKAQKALVDDAAIASERHGGRSPASRVYAPICSSVSQIVGLNSEVIAAARIILPPQLANELEESLILMTYGPIAVDLYDHQALSAFLVAMVDEDLRESAGELVAADKRRQRELRSGFLETFDRAARAYLKNGLSVAPADALAFAEAIVRYHKASAASALETIAVLRTMAEDSPTWDDGAFARRLEGWNRVANRRINDMIDFDIVPVLAPEPFRRAASERFGPSETVGEPRAPLGP
;
A
#
# COMPACT_ATOMS: atom_id res chain seq x y z
N MET A 1 8.17 33.95 -36.74
CA MET A 1 8.30 32.48 -36.58
C MET A 1 9.72 32.03 -36.16
N PHE A 2 10.57 32.87 -35.53
CA PHE A 2 11.96 32.50 -35.16
C PHE A 2 12.40 32.93 -33.74
N ARG A 3 11.46 33.19 -32.81
CA ARG A 3 11.77 33.56 -31.40
C ARG A 3 11.40 32.50 -30.34
N LYS A 4 10.69 31.42 -30.70
CA LYS A 4 10.36 30.32 -29.77
C LYS A 4 11.39 29.18 -29.75
N ALA A 5 12.37 29.17 -30.65
CA ALA A 5 13.41 28.13 -30.72
C ALA A 5 14.70 28.45 -29.95
N VAL A 6 14.94 29.72 -29.57
CA VAL A 6 16.20 30.15 -28.92
C VAL A 6 16.12 30.11 -27.39
N VAL A 7 14.92 30.15 -26.80
CA VAL A 7 14.73 30.05 -25.33
C VAL A 7 14.86 28.61 -24.82
N GLY A 8 14.54 27.61 -25.67
CA GLY A 8 14.75 26.18 -25.34
C GLY A 8 16.21 25.73 -25.40
N ALA A 9 17.06 26.40 -26.18
CA ALA A 9 18.46 26.00 -26.36
C ALA A 9 19.39 26.54 -25.25
N LEU A 10 19.07 27.70 -24.65
CA LEU A 10 19.86 28.27 -23.53
C LEU A 10 19.56 27.57 -22.19
N ALA A 11 18.33 27.11 -21.97
CA ALA A 11 17.95 26.36 -20.77
C ALA A 11 18.60 24.95 -20.74
N ALA A 12 18.76 24.30 -21.89
CA ALA A 12 19.40 22.99 -22.02
C ALA A 12 20.92 23.01 -21.72
N THR A 13 21.64 24.08 -22.09
CA THR A 13 23.09 24.22 -21.83
C THR A 13 23.40 24.55 -20.36
N THR A 14 22.48 25.25 -19.67
CA THR A 14 22.63 25.58 -18.25
C THR A 14 22.33 24.34 -17.38
N LEU A 15 21.37 23.50 -17.79
CA LEU A 15 21.04 22.20 -17.18
C LEU A 15 22.18 21.18 -17.31
N LEU A 16 22.81 21.08 -18.49
CA LEU A 16 23.94 20.18 -18.74
C LEU A 16 25.20 20.58 -17.96
N SER A 17 25.42 21.88 -17.74
CA SER A 17 26.56 22.40 -16.96
C SER A 17 26.39 22.24 -15.44
N ALA A 18 25.13 22.16 -14.97
CA ALA A 18 24.79 21.84 -13.59
C ALA A 18 24.84 20.32 -13.34
N LEU A 19 24.38 19.51 -14.30
CA LEU A 19 24.52 18.04 -14.28
C LEU A 19 25.98 17.58 -14.35
N ALA A 20 26.85 18.26 -15.11
CA ALA A 20 28.29 17.98 -15.12
C ALA A 20 28.98 18.30 -13.77
N ARG A 21 28.53 19.36 -13.07
CA ARG A 21 29.01 19.69 -11.72
C ARG A 21 28.47 18.76 -10.64
N ALA A 22 27.26 18.21 -10.81
CA ALA A 22 26.71 17.15 -9.96
C ALA A 22 27.43 15.80 -10.19
N ARG A 23 27.78 15.49 -11.44
CA ARG A 23 28.56 14.29 -11.82
C ARG A 23 29.99 14.33 -11.27
N SER A 24 30.59 15.51 -11.19
CA SER A 24 31.90 15.73 -10.55
C SER A 24 31.88 15.48 -9.03
N ARG A 25 30.73 15.61 -8.36
CA ARG A 25 30.57 15.29 -6.93
C ARG A 25 30.18 13.83 -6.68
N GLN A 26 29.69 13.11 -7.70
CA GLN A 26 29.39 11.68 -7.64
C GLN A 26 30.62 10.76 -7.78
N ASN A 27 31.79 11.29 -8.13
CA ASN A 27 33.04 10.51 -8.22
C ASN A 27 33.76 10.33 -6.87
N GLU A 28 33.27 10.93 -5.78
CA GLU A 28 33.70 10.58 -4.43
C GLU A 28 32.81 9.46 -3.91
N GLY A 29 33.24 8.22 -4.16
CA GLY A 29 32.59 7.01 -3.69
C GLY A 29 32.52 6.96 -2.16
N THR A 30 31.44 7.47 -1.60
CA THR A 30 30.99 7.14 -0.24
C THR A 30 29.49 6.92 -0.30
N GLY A 31 29.09 5.67 -0.56
CA GLY A 31 27.72 5.25 -0.25
C GLY A 31 27.56 5.42 1.26
N THR A 32 26.83 6.46 1.67
CA THR A 32 26.53 6.70 3.09
C THR A 32 25.65 5.55 3.59
N SER A 33 26.00 5.00 4.75
CA SER A 33 25.33 3.84 5.34
C SER A 33 23.86 4.15 5.61
N VAL A 34 23.00 3.14 5.46
CA VAL A 34 21.56 3.18 5.77
C VAL A 34 21.29 3.72 7.18
N ILE A 35 22.21 3.48 8.12
CA ILE A 35 22.13 3.94 9.50
C ILE A 35 22.49 5.42 9.66
N ASP A 36 23.40 5.93 8.83
CA ASP A 36 23.79 7.35 8.86
C ASP A 36 22.68 8.25 8.29
N GLN A 37 21.84 7.71 7.41
CA GLN A 37 20.72 8.43 6.79
C GLN A 37 19.43 8.36 7.61
N PHE A 38 19.25 7.35 8.48
CA PHE A 38 18.02 7.14 9.24
C PHE A 38 18.28 6.73 10.70
N PRO A 39 18.79 7.63 11.55
CA PRO A 39 18.98 7.35 12.98
C PRO A 39 17.67 6.99 13.72
N ASP A 40 16.51 7.41 13.21
CA ASP A 40 15.20 7.06 13.79
C ASP A 40 14.77 5.60 13.54
N SER A 41 15.42 4.87 12.62
CA SER A 41 15.22 3.42 12.45
C SER A 41 15.68 2.59 13.67
N LEU A 42 16.39 3.24 14.61
CA LEU A 42 16.86 2.66 15.87
C LEU A 42 15.83 2.76 17.01
N ARG A 43 14.67 3.39 16.82
CA ARG A 43 13.69 3.51 17.91
C ARG A 43 13.04 2.15 18.21
N VAL A 44 13.14 1.75 19.47
CA VAL A 44 12.48 0.56 20.03
C VAL A 44 10.97 0.83 20.13
N GLU A 45 10.27 0.76 19.01
CA GLU A 45 8.81 0.75 19.02
C GLU A 45 8.33 -0.67 19.33
N ILE A 46 7.66 -0.84 20.48
CA ILE A 46 6.98 -2.10 20.80
C ILE A 46 5.58 -2.08 20.23
N PHE A 47 5.33 -3.05 19.36
CA PHE A 47 4.02 -3.28 18.76
C PHE A 47 3.28 -4.38 19.54
N ALA A 48 2.53 -3.96 20.56
CA ALA A 48 1.55 -4.84 21.19
C ALA A 48 0.49 -5.25 20.15
N PRO A 49 -0.15 -6.43 20.29
CA PRO A 49 -1.26 -6.83 19.44
C PRO A 49 -2.34 -5.74 19.35
N ARG A 50 -2.85 -5.47 18.14
CA ARG A 50 -4.05 -4.67 17.90
C ARG A 50 -5.23 -5.39 18.54
N ALA A 51 -6.03 -4.64 19.30
CA ALA A 51 -7.26 -5.16 19.87
C ALA A 51 -8.29 -5.47 18.77
N VAL A 52 -9.12 -6.50 18.97
CA VAL A 52 -10.28 -6.74 18.09
C VAL A 52 -11.27 -5.59 18.19
N GLU A 53 -11.70 -5.07 17.04
CA GLU A 53 -12.71 -4.02 16.94
C GLU A 53 -14.07 -4.61 16.55
N SER A 54 -15.15 -3.88 16.83
CA SER A 54 -16.50 -4.34 16.45
C SER A 54 -16.65 -4.57 14.94
N ALA A 55 -15.90 -3.84 14.12
CA ALA A 55 -15.86 -4.02 12.67
C ALA A 55 -15.23 -5.35 12.22
N ASP A 56 -14.39 -5.98 13.07
CA ASP A 56 -13.71 -7.24 12.75
C ASP A 56 -14.60 -8.48 13.01
N VAL A 57 -15.69 -8.33 13.75
CA VAL A 57 -16.51 -9.46 14.26
C VAL A 57 -17.06 -10.32 13.12
N GLU A 58 -17.74 -9.71 12.14
CA GLU A 58 -18.35 -10.47 11.04
C GLU A 58 -17.30 -11.10 10.12
N TYR A 59 -16.13 -10.47 9.98
CA TYR A 59 -15.00 -11.07 9.27
C TYR A 59 -14.51 -12.35 9.99
N LEU A 60 -14.32 -12.29 11.30
CA LEU A 60 -13.89 -13.45 12.09
C LEU A 60 -14.91 -14.60 12.04
N VAL A 61 -16.21 -14.28 12.11
CA VAL A 61 -17.29 -15.26 11.93
C VAL A 61 -17.23 -15.87 10.53
N TRP A 62 -17.06 -15.05 9.51
CA TRP A 62 -17.02 -15.50 8.11
C TRP A 62 -15.83 -16.42 7.84
N ILE A 63 -14.61 -16.01 8.21
CA ILE A 63 -13.36 -16.75 7.96
C ILE A 63 -13.21 -18.00 8.83
N SER A 64 -13.97 -18.12 9.92
CA SER A 64 -13.98 -19.32 10.78
C SER A 64 -14.41 -20.60 10.02
N GLY A 65 -15.14 -20.45 8.92
CA GLY A 65 -15.75 -21.56 8.17
C GLY A 65 -16.83 -22.31 8.97
N ALA A 66 -17.34 -21.69 10.04
CA ALA A 66 -18.36 -22.28 10.91
C ALA A 66 -19.71 -22.48 10.19
N SER A 67 -20.44 -23.53 10.62
CA SER A 67 -21.82 -23.79 10.23
C SER A 67 -22.75 -22.67 10.72
N ALA A 68 -23.99 -22.59 10.22
CA ALA A 68 -24.94 -21.55 10.67
C ALA A 68 -25.19 -21.59 12.20
N ALA A 69 -25.25 -22.79 12.80
CA ALA A 69 -25.39 -22.94 14.24
C ALA A 69 -24.15 -22.41 14.98
N ASP A 70 -22.95 -22.82 14.55
CA ASP A 70 -21.68 -22.45 15.19
C ASP A 70 -21.31 -20.97 14.96
N GLN A 71 -21.77 -20.34 13.88
CA GLN A 71 -21.51 -18.92 13.60
C GLN A 71 -22.05 -18.00 14.69
N SER A 72 -23.18 -18.34 15.31
CA SER A 72 -23.74 -17.57 16.42
C SER A 72 -22.78 -17.57 17.63
N LEU A 73 -22.19 -18.73 17.93
CA LEU A 73 -21.22 -18.92 19.01
C LEU A 73 -19.89 -18.22 18.73
N VAL A 74 -19.39 -18.29 17.49
CA VAL A 74 -18.19 -17.53 17.08
C VAL A 74 -18.45 -16.02 17.22
N ARG A 75 -19.65 -15.55 16.88
CA ARG A 75 -20.02 -14.13 17.02
C ARG A 75 -20.09 -13.70 18.48
N GLU A 76 -20.68 -14.52 19.35
CA GLU A 76 -20.71 -14.27 20.80
C GLU A 76 -19.30 -14.18 21.38
N TRP A 77 -18.42 -15.13 21.02
CA TRP A 77 -17.01 -15.09 21.39
C TRP A 77 -16.33 -13.81 20.89
N ALA A 78 -16.47 -13.46 19.61
CA ALA A 78 -15.80 -12.30 19.03
C ALA A 78 -16.24 -10.99 19.72
N ASN A 79 -17.54 -10.85 20.01
CA ASN A 79 -18.04 -9.70 20.78
C ASN A 79 -17.50 -9.65 22.21
N ALA A 80 -17.35 -10.80 22.87
CA ALA A 80 -16.71 -10.86 24.18
C ALA A 80 -15.23 -10.43 24.12
N ILE A 81 -14.50 -10.88 23.09
CA ILE A 81 -13.10 -10.50 22.87
C ILE A 81 -12.97 -8.99 22.63
N VAL A 82 -13.85 -8.34 21.86
CA VAL A 82 -13.83 -6.87 21.67
C VAL A 82 -13.78 -6.11 23.02
N VAL A 83 -14.45 -6.63 24.05
CA VAL A 83 -14.47 -6.04 25.39
C VAL A 83 -13.24 -6.44 26.21
N LEU A 84 -12.88 -7.71 26.20
CA LEU A 84 -11.84 -8.28 27.07
C LEU A 84 -10.41 -7.99 26.59
N ASP A 85 -10.18 -7.98 25.27
CA ASP A 85 -8.86 -7.97 24.63
C ASP A 85 -8.02 -6.77 25.07
N ARG A 86 -8.62 -5.56 25.13
CA ARG A 86 -7.92 -4.36 25.60
C ARG A 86 -7.36 -4.51 27.01
N SER A 87 -8.13 -5.15 27.91
CA SER A 87 -7.71 -5.38 29.30
C SER A 87 -6.60 -6.44 29.37
N TRP A 88 -6.74 -7.53 28.61
CA TRP A 88 -5.75 -8.61 28.57
C TRP A 88 -4.44 -8.14 27.92
N ILE A 89 -4.49 -7.36 26.85
CA ILE A 89 -3.31 -6.71 26.25
C ILE A 89 -2.64 -5.81 27.29
N ALA A 90 -3.40 -4.97 27.99
CA ALA A 90 -2.82 -4.09 29.01
C ALA A 90 -2.12 -4.88 30.13
N GLU A 91 -2.75 -5.95 30.63
CA GLU A 91 -2.24 -6.83 31.67
C GLU A 91 -0.95 -7.57 31.22
N LEU A 92 -1.03 -8.31 30.10
CA LEU A 92 0.07 -9.16 29.62
C LEU A 92 1.29 -8.33 29.15
N PHE A 93 1.07 -7.13 28.60
CA PHE A 93 2.14 -6.31 28.05
C PHE A 93 2.67 -5.25 29.03
N ALA A 94 2.15 -5.15 30.26
CA ALA A 94 2.65 -4.19 31.25
C ALA A 94 4.16 -4.36 31.53
N ALA A 95 4.63 -5.60 31.71
CA ALA A 95 6.04 -5.91 31.94
C ALA A 95 6.92 -5.64 30.71
N VAL A 96 6.39 -5.88 29.51
CA VAL A 96 7.08 -5.65 28.24
C VAL A 96 7.33 -4.14 28.04
N ARG A 97 6.34 -3.29 28.34
CA ARG A 97 6.47 -1.82 28.24
C ARG A 97 7.57 -1.26 29.13
N LYS A 98 7.71 -1.77 30.35
CA LYS A 98 8.79 -1.36 31.26
C LYS A 98 10.16 -1.69 30.66
N PHE A 99 10.36 -2.95 30.24
CA PHE A 99 11.62 -3.38 29.64
C PHE A 99 11.95 -2.60 28.35
N SER A 100 10.93 -2.28 27.53
CA SER A 100 11.10 -1.37 26.38
C SER A 100 11.72 -0.04 26.77
N SER A 101 11.20 0.55 27.85
CA SER A 101 11.58 1.88 28.29
C SER A 101 13.02 1.86 28.81
N ASP A 102 13.40 0.77 29.48
CA ASP A 102 14.76 0.56 29.96
C ASP A 102 15.72 0.31 28.79
N CYS A 103 15.37 -0.55 27.82
CA CYS A 103 16.15 -0.73 26.59
C CYS A 103 16.32 0.58 25.79
N ALA A 104 15.25 1.36 25.64
CA ALA A 104 15.31 2.64 24.93
C ALA A 104 16.23 3.64 25.65
N ARG A 105 16.28 3.62 27.00
CA ARG A 105 17.22 4.43 27.78
C ARG A 105 18.67 3.97 27.60
N GLU A 106 18.91 2.66 27.56
CA GLU A 106 20.25 2.09 27.33
C GLU A 106 20.77 2.39 25.91
N GLN A 107 19.86 2.62 24.95
CA GLN A 107 20.17 2.89 23.53
C GLN A 107 20.25 4.37 23.17
N ILE A 108 20.30 5.27 24.16
CA ILE A 108 20.50 6.72 23.92
C ILE A 108 21.88 6.99 23.26
N ASP A 109 22.83 6.06 23.34
CA ASP A 109 24.09 6.11 22.58
C ASP A 109 23.87 5.66 21.12
N PRO A 110 24.21 6.49 20.11
CA PRO A 110 23.98 6.18 18.69
C PRO A 110 24.76 4.98 18.16
N ARG A 111 25.70 4.40 18.92
CA ARG A 111 26.47 3.22 18.48
C ARG A 111 25.86 1.92 19.01
N PRO A 112 25.46 0.98 18.13
CA PRO A 112 24.95 -0.31 18.57
C PRO A 112 26.04 -1.11 19.31
N THR A 113 25.68 -1.68 20.45
CA THR A 113 26.56 -2.53 21.27
C THR A 113 26.01 -3.94 21.34
N LYS A 114 26.88 -4.93 21.58
CA LYS A 114 26.45 -6.34 21.77
C LYS A 114 25.42 -6.49 22.89
N SER A 115 25.61 -5.80 24.01
CA SER A 115 24.66 -5.80 25.12
C SER A 115 23.31 -5.20 24.71
N GLY A 116 23.32 -4.10 23.95
CA GLY A 116 22.10 -3.48 23.43
C GLY A 116 21.35 -4.39 22.44
N THR A 117 22.08 -5.08 21.55
CA THR A 117 21.47 -6.03 20.61
C THR A 117 20.87 -7.25 21.31
N ASP A 118 21.54 -7.79 22.33
CA ASP A 118 21.05 -8.92 23.11
C ASP A 118 19.80 -8.53 23.91
N SER A 119 19.78 -7.32 24.50
CA SER A 119 18.61 -6.75 25.16
C SER A 119 17.41 -6.61 24.21
N LEU A 120 17.60 -6.15 22.98
CA LEU A 120 16.52 -6.09 21.99
C LEU A 120 16.01 -7.46 21.56
N GLU A 121 16.93 -8.39 21.30
CA GLU A 121 16.54 -9.76 20.94
C GLU A 121 15.71 -10.40 22.06
N ALA A 122 16.11 -10.19 23.32
CA ALA A 122 15.35 -10.64 24.49
C ALA A 122 13.98 -9.96 24.62
N LEU A 123 13.90 -8.65 24.33
CA LEU A 123 12.65 -7.90 24.34
C LEU A 123 11.67 -8.44 23.29
N MET A 124 12.13 -8.66 22.05
CA MET A 124 11.29 -9.20 20.97
C MET A 124 10.79 -10.60 21.29
N LYS A 125 11.66 -11.49 21.79
CA LYS A 125 11.27 -12.84 22.24
C LYS A 125 10.19 -12.80 23.33
N ARG A 126 10.32 -11.88 24.30
CA ARG A 126 9.30 -11.70 25.36
C ARG A 126 7.98 -11.19 24.80
N ARG A 127 8.02 -10.19 23.89
CA ARG A 127 6.83 -9.68 23.20
C ARG A 127 6.08 -10.82 22.49
N ASP A 128 6.79 -11.67 21.75
CA ASP A 128 6.18 -12.77 21.01
C ASP A 128 5.61 -13.86 21.92
N ALA A 129 6.28 -14.14 23.04
CA ALA A 129 5.75 -15.03 24.06
C ALA A 129 4.44 -14.50 24.66
N GLN A 130 4.36 -13.20 24.97
CA GLN A 130 3.13 -12.58 25.49
C GLN A 130 2.00 -12.57 24.45
N ALA A 131 2.31 -12.31 23.18
CA ALA A 131 1.32 -12.40 22.10
C ALA A 131 0.80 -13.85 21.93
N SER A 132 1.69 -14.84 21.98
CA SER A 132 1.30 -16.25 21.92
C SER A 132 0.41 -16.66 23.10
N ALA A 133 0.70 -16.15 24.30
CA ALA A 133 -0.13 -16.39 25.48
C ALA A 133 -1.53 -15.76 25.35
N LEU A 134 -1.62 -14.54 24.81
CA LEU A 134 -2.89 -13.89 24.51
C LEU A 134 -3.72 -14.74 23.53
N PHE A 135 -3.14 -15.12 22.39
CA PHE A 135 -3.86 -15.91 21.38
C PHE A 135 -4.24 -17.29 21.89
N ALA A 136 -3.41 -17.94 22.72
CA ALA A 136 -3.77 -19.20 23.37
C ALA A 136 -5.00 -19.05 24.27
N ARG A 137 -5.05 -17.97 25.07
CA ARG A 137 -6.20 -17.66 25.94
C ARG A 137 -7.47 -17.39 25.15
N GLU A 138 -7.38 -16.60 24.08
CA GLU A 138 -8.49 -16.33 23.16
C GLU A 138 -9.02 -17.62 22.51
N ARG A 139 -8.10 -18.50 22.07
CA ARG A 139 -8.40 -19.80 21.46
C ARG A 139 -9.12 -20.73 22.42
N GLU A 140 -8.63 -20.86 23.65
CA GLU A 140 -9.22 -21.71 24.68
C GLU A 140 -10.67 -21.27 24.97
N LEU A 141 -10.91 -19.97 25.07
CA LEU A 141 -12.25 -19.43 25.26
C LEU A 141 -13.17 -19.81 24.09
N LEU A 142 -12.71 -19.68 22.85
CA LEU A 142 -13.51 -20.04 21.66
C LEU A 142 -13.86 -21.54 21.65
N VAL A 143 -12.88 -22.40 21.94
CA VAL A 143 -13.10 -23.85 22.01
C VAL A 143 -14.14 -24.20 23.08
N GLN A 144 -14.07 -23.58 24.26
CA GLN A 144 -15.02 -23.79 25.35
C GLN A 144 -16.45 -23.38 24.96
N VAL A 145 -16.60 -22.22 24.33
CA VAL A 145 -17.91 -21.72 23.85
C VAL A 145 -18.51 -22.67 22.82
N LEU A 146 -17.71 -23.10 21.83
CA LEU A 146 -18.16 -24.03 20.78
C LEU A 146 -18.56 -25.40 21.34
N GLN A 147 -17.76 -25.97 22.24
CA GLN A 147 -18.07 -27.27 22.86
C GLN A 147 -19.30 -27.20 23.76
N SER A 148 -19.49 -26.09 24.49
CA SER A 148 -20.68 -25.86 25.31
C SER A 148 -21.95 -25.75 24.45
N GLY A 149 -21.82 -25.25 23.22
CA GLY A 149 -22.87 -25.22 22.21
C GLY A 149 -23.10 -26.55 21.48
N GLY A 150 -22.37 -27.61 21.81
CA GLY A 150 -22.55 -28.95 21.25
C GLY A 150 -21.64 -29.32 20.08
N ALA A 151 -20.69 -28.46 19.69
CA ALA A 151 -19.71 -28.82 18.68
C ALA A 151 -18.77 -29.91 19.19
N SER A 152 -18.43 -30.88 18.32
CA SER A 152 -17.45 -31.91 18.66
C SER A 152 -16.06 -31.29 18.92
N ALA A 153 -15.21 -31.98 19.69
CA ALA A 153 -13.87 -31.47 20.00
C ALA A 153 -13.02 -31.20 18.75
N SER A 154 -13.15 -32.03 17.70
CA SER A 154 -12.44 -31.83 16.44
C SER A 154 -12.98 -30.63 15.66
N THR A 155 -14.31 -30.48 15.58
CA THR A 155 -14.97 -29.35 14.92
C THR A 155 -14.60 -28.03 15.61
N ALA A 156 -14.74 -27.97 16.93
CA ALA A 156 -14.39 -26.80 17.73
C ALA A 156 -12.91 -26.43 17.57
N GLY A 157 -12.02 -27.43 17.58
CA GLY A 157 -10.59 -27.23 17.33
C GLY A 157 -10.30 -26.64 15.96
N ALA A 158 -10.92 -27.14 14.89
CA ALA A 158 -10.70 -26.65 13.53
C ALA A 158 -11.23 -25.22 13.31
N ILE A 159 -12.41 -24.90 13.85
CA ILE A 159 -12.99 -23.55 13.80
C ILE A 159 -12.09 -22.57 14.57
N ALA A 160 -11.69 -22.95 15.79
CA ALA A 160 -10.84 -22.10 16.61
C ALA A 160 -9.49 -21.86 15.95
N GLU A 161 -8.86 -22.89 15.38
CA GLU A 161 -7.56 -22.75 14.72
C GLU A 161 -7.63 -21.73 13.57
N ARG A 162 -8.57 -21.88 12.64
CA ARG A 162 -8.73 -20.94 11.52
C ARG A 162 -9.01 -19.51 11.98
N THR A 163 -9.88 -19.36 12.98
CA THR A 163 -10.22 -18.05 13.55
C THR A 163 -8.99 -17.39 14.16
N MET A 164 -8.17 -18.16 14.89
CA MET A 164 -6.95 -17.68 15.53
C MET A 164 -5.81 -17.39 14.54
N GLU A 165 -5.73 -18.16 13.45
CA GLU A 165 -4.81 -17.86 12.35
C GLU A 165 -5.09 -16.51 11.71
N ALA A 166 -6.38 -16.20 11.47
CA ALA A 166 -6.80 -14.90 10.95
C ALA A 166 -6.56 -13.77 11.97
N ARG A 167 -7.03 -13.98 13.21
CA ARG A 167 -6.87 -13.04 14.34
C ARG A 167 -5.40 -12.66 14.55
N SER A 168 -4.48 -13.63 14.57
CA SER A 168 -3.05 -13.40 14.79
C SER A 168 -2.38 -12.64 13.64
N ALA A 169 -2.79 -12.91 12.39
CA ALA A 169 -2.26 -12.20 11.22
C ALA A 169 -2.72 -10.73 11.17
N ASP A 170 -3.92 -10.43 11.68
CA ASP A 170 -4.50 -9.08 11.75
C ASP A 170 -4.15 -8.31 13.04
N ALA A 171 -3.54 -8.98 14.01
CA ALA A 171 -3.17 -8.40 15.30
C ALA A 171 -1.94 -7.49 15.23
N VAL A 172 -1.28 -7.36 14.08
CA VAL A 172 -0.03 -6.63 13.99
C VAL A 172 -0.37 -5.18 13.65
N PRO A 173 0.01 -4.20 14.49
CA PRO A 173 -0.19 -2.80 14.18
C PRO A 173 0.45 -2.45 12.85
N ASN A 174 -0.24 -1.64 12.05
CA ASN A 174 0.31 -1.12 10.81
C ASN A 174 1.61 -0.37 11.13
N LEU A 175 2.75 -0.93 10.73
CA LEU A 175 4.05 -0.31 10.91
C LEU A 175 4.11 0.93 10.02
N GLN A 176 3.77 2.10 10.58
CA GLN A 176 3.77 3.37 9.86
C GLN A 176 5.14 3.67 9.21
N MET A 177 6.23 3.17 9.78
CA MET A 177 7.59 3.35 9.26
C MET A 177 7.96 2.46 8.06
N PHE A 178 7.25 1.35 7.83
CA PHE A 178 7.61 0.37 6.78
C PHE A 178 6.52 0.15 5.74
N SER A 179 5.63 1.14 5.58
CA SER A 179 4.52 1.18 4.65
C SER A 179 3.34 0.29 5.06
N LEU A 180 2.19 0.95 5.25
CA LEU A 180 0.83 0.39 5.33
C LEU A 180 0.45 -0.54 4.15
N HIS A 181 1.32 -0.64 3.13
CA HIS A 181 0.96 -1.07 1.80
C HIS A 181 1.63 -2.35 1.32
N LEU A 182 2.50 -2.98 2.10
CA LEU A 182 3.30 -4.07 1.54
C LEU A 182 2.51 -5.34 1.24
N VAL A 183 1.29 -5.45 1.75
CA VAL A 183 0.37 -6.55 1.46
C VAL A 183 -1.07 -6.14 1.83
N PRO A 184 -2.00 -6.00 0.88
CA PRO A 184 -3.40 -5.89 1.22
C PRO A 184 -3.90 -7.22 1.79
N ASN A 185 -4.74 -7.14 2.84
CA ASN A 185 -5.43 -8.30 3.36
C ASN A 185 -6.52 -8.74 2.38
N ILE A 186 -6.12 -9.56 1.40
CA ILE A 186 -7.03 -10.03 0.35
C ILE A 186 -8.25 -10.75 0.93
N LEU A 187 -8.12 -11.40 2.11
CA LEU A 187 -9.25 -12.04 2.77
C LEU A 187 -10.30 -11.04 3.25
N HIS A 188 -9.89 -9.88 3.78
CA HIS A 188 -10.84 -8.80 4.12
C HIS A 188 -11.47 -8.18 2.89
N SER A 189 -10.71 -8.05 1.80
CA SER A 189 -11.25 -7.51 0.55
C SER A 189 -12.25 -8.47 -0.09
N LEU A 190 -11.97 -9.78 -0.06
CA LEU A 190 -12.92 -10.82 -0.46
C LEU A 190 -14.15 -10.84 0.43
N PHE A 191 -13.99 -10.68 1.75
CA PHE A 191 -15.13 -10.56 2.66
C PHE A 191 -16.01 -9.35 2.31
N ALA A 192 -15.41 -8.18 2.11
CA ALA A 192 -16.13 -6.96 1.72
C ALA A 192 -16.88 -7.16 0.39
N SER A 193 -16.26 -7.81 -0.60
CA SER A 193 -16.93 -8.16 -1.86
C SER A 193 -18.04 -9.20 -1.67
N ALA A 194 -17.86 -10.18 -0.78
CA ALA A 194 -18.83 -11.25 -0.54
C ALA A 194 -20.11 -10.77 0.15
N VAL A 195 -20.02 -9.73 0.98
CA VAL A 195 -21.18 -9.15 1.69
C VAL A 195 -21.79 -7.96 0.95
N ASP A 196 -21.32 -7.64 -0.26
CA ASP A 196 -21.88 -6.58 -1.08
C ASP A 196 -23.34 -6.91 -1.46
N PRO A 197 -24.29 -5.96 -1.37
CA PRO A 197 -25.71 -6.20 -1.68
C PRO A 197 -25.99 -6.69 -3.10
N ARG A 198 -25.04 -6.52 -4.04
CA ARG A 198 -25.14 -6.98 -5.43
C ARG A 198 -24.79 -8.47 -5.58
N VAL A 199 -24.32 -9.12 -4.52
CA VAL A 199 -23.89 -10.53 -4.52
C VAL A 199 -24.99 -11.40 -3.93
N ASP A 200 -25.43 -12.42 -4.69
CA ASP A 200 -26.38 -13.41 -4.18
C ASP A 200 -25.73 -14.39 -3.20
N SER A 201 -26.56 -15.16 -2.49
CA SER A 201 -26.09 -16.08 -1.45
C SER A 201 -25.20 -17.21 -1.98
N GLU A 202 -25.42 -17.65 -3.21
CA GLU A 202 -24.62 -18.71 -3.84
C GLU A 202 -23.20 -18.20 -4.14
N THR A 203 -23.12 -17.03 -4.75
CA THR A 203 -21.86 -16.35 -5.07
C THR A 203 -21.10 -16.00 -3.79
N CYS A 204 -21.80 -15.50 -2.76
CA CYS A 204 -21.21 -15.27 -1.43
C CYS A 204 -20.58 -16.55 -0.86
N GLY A 205 -21.28 -17.68 -0.95
CA GLY A 205 -20.77 -19.00 -0.53
C GLY A 205 -19.51 -19.40 -1.30
N ARG A 206 -19.51 -19.25 -2.63
CA ARG A 206 -18.35 -19.57 -3.48
C ARG A 206 -17.13 -18.69 -3.19
N VAL A 207 -17.33 -17.39 -2.92
CA VAL A 207 -16.24 -16.48 -2.52
C VAL A 207 -15.69 -16.88 -1.16
N ARG A 208 -16.56 -17.29 -0.23
CA ARG A 208 -16.13 -17.82 1.07
C ARG A 208 -15.32 -19.09 0.93
N ASP A 209 -15.74 -20.02 0.07
CA ASP A 209 -14.99 -21.27 -0.18
C ASP A 209 -13.60 -20.99 -0.78
N LEU A 210 -13.51 -20.04 -1.73
CA LEU A 210 -12.23 -19.54 -2.25
C LEU A 210 -11.36 -18.99 -1.11
N ALA A 211 -11.91 -18.11 -0.28
CA ALA A 211 -11.18 -17.52 0.83
C ALA A 211 -10.71 -18.56 1.85
N LEU A 212 -11.54 -19.56 2.19
CA LEU A 212 -11.18 -20.63 3.13
C LEU A 212 -10.11 -21.57 2.56
N SER A 213 -10.14 -21.82 1.25
CA SER A 213 -9.14 -22.63 0.54
C SER A 213 -7.76 -21.96 0.57
N ASP A 214 -7.71 -20.65 0.33
CA ASP A 214 -6.44 -19.90 0.27
C ASP A 214 -5.98 -19.30 1.60
N ALA A 215 -6.86 -19.25 2.63
CA ALA A 215 -6.56 -18.68 3.93
C ALA A 215 -5.25 -19.21 4.56
N PRO A 216 -4.97 -20.53 4.58
CA PRO A 216 -3.72 -21.02 5.16
C PRO A 216 -2.46 -20.42 4.49
N ARG A 217 -2.48 -20.28 3.16
CA ARG A 217 -1.37 -19.71 2.38
C ARG A 217 -1.22 -18.22 2.66
N VAL A 218 -2.32 -17.47 2.57
CA VAL A 218 -2.35 -16.02 2.77
C VAL A 218 -1.89 -15.65 4.18
N LEU A 219 -2.45 -16.32 5.19
CA LEU A 219 -2.19 -16.02 6.59
C LEU A 219 -0.77 -16.43 6.99
N ALA A 220 -0.27 -17.59 6.55
CA ALA A 220 1.11 -18.00 6.82
C ALA A 220 2.13 -17.03 6.22
N LEU A 221 1.91 -16.62 4.98
CA LEU A 221 2.82 -15.72 4.27
C LEU A 221 2.82 -14.31 4.89
N ARG A 222 1.64 -13.83 5.32
CA ARG A 222 1.53 -12.57 6.07
C ARG A 222 2.25 -12.65 7.41
N ARG A 223 2.06 -13.72 8.18
CA ARG A 223 2.77 -13.93 9.46
C ARG A 223 4.29 -13.95 9.27
N SER A 224 4.78 -14.68 8.26
CA SER A 224 6.22 -14.72 7.95
C SER A 224 6.75 -13.35 7.58
N THR A 225 6.05 -12.61 6.73
CA THR A 225 6.45 -11.26 6.30
C THR A 225 6.53 -10.32 7.49
N VAL A 226 5.51 -10.32 8.34
CA VAL A 226 5.51 -9.52 9.58
C VAL A 226 6.68 -9.91 10.49
N ALA A 227 6.91 -11.22 10.68
CA ALA A 227 8.00 -11.70 11.52
C ALA A 227 9.36 -11.27 10.98
N ASP A 228 9.54 -11.27 9.65
CA ASP A 228 10.74 -10.75 9.00
C ASP A 228 10.91 -9.24 9.22
N PHE A 229 9.82 -8.47 9.14
CA PHE A 229 9.81 -7.02 9.42
C PHE A 229 10.15 -6.68 10.86
N ILE A 230 9.45 -7.28 11.82
CA ILE A 230 9.75 -7.13 13.25
C ILE A 230 11.20 -7.57 13.51
N GLY A 231 11.61 -8.66 12.85
CA GLY A 231 12.96 -9.20 12.90
C GLY A 231 14.03 -8.23 12.40
N ALA A 232 13.74 -7.47 11.34
CA ALA A 232 14.72 -6.60 10.71
C ALA A 232 15.24 -5.50 11.65
N GLY A 233 14.40 -4.96 12.52
CA GLY A 233 14.79 -3.90 13.47
C GLY A 233 15.98 -4.30 14.35
N TYR A 234 15.94 -5.50 14.97
CA TYR A 234 17.04 -5.97 15.82
C TYR A 234 18.13 -6.72 15.05
N LYS A 235 17.78 -7.47 13.98
CA LYS A 235 18.77 -8.18 13.14
C LYS A 235 19.70 -7.21 12.42
N ALA A 236 19.21 -6.02 12.04
CA ALA A 236 20.04 -4.96 11.50
C ALA A 236 21.10 -4.51 12.52
N GLN A 237 20.72 -4.25 13.77
CA GLN A 237 21.68 -3.86 14.80
C GLN A 237 22.70 -4.97 15.10
N LYS A 238 22.25 -6.23 15.18
CA LYS A 238 23.13 -7.40 15.36
C LYS A 238 24.15 -7.52 14.23
N ALA A 239 23.68 -7.40 12.99
CA ALA A 239 24.54 -7.47 11.82
C ALA A 239 25.58 -6.34 11.79
N LEU A 240 25.29 -5.16 12.36
CA LEU A 240 26.27 -4.07 12.48
C LEU A 240 27.35 -4.34 13.52
N VAL A 241 26.97 -4.90 14.68
CA VAL A 241 27.93 -5.31 15.71
C VAL A 241 28.84 -6.42 15.18
N ASP A 242 28.26 -7.41 14.51
CA ASP A 242 28.99 -8.54 13.92
C ASP A 242 29.90 -8.06 12.78
N ASP A 243 29.45 -7.17 11.90
CA ASP A 243 30.29 -6.62 10.83
C ASP A 243 31.37 -5.66 11.33
N ALA A 244 31.12 -4.88 12.37
CA ALA A 244 32.18 -4.09 13.01
C ALA A 244 33.28 -4.99 13.61
N ALA A 245 32.90 -6.19 14.07
CA ALA A 245 33.86 -7.21 14.51
C ALA A 245 34.58 -7.89 13.33
N ILE A 246 33.91 -8.06 12.18
CA ILE A 246 34.44 -8.75 10.98
C ILE A 246 35.19 -7.80 10.02
N ALA A 247 34.93 -6.49 9.99
CA ALA A 247 35.61 -5.50 9.13
C ALA A 247 37.12 -5.39 9.40
N SER A 248 37.61 -6.04 10.46
CA SER A 248 39.00 -6.41 10.68
C SER A 248 39.58 -7.33 9.58
N GLU A 249 38.75 -7.98 8.75
CA GLU A 249 39.14 -8.98 7.76
C GLU A 249 38.39 -8.80 6.41
N ARG A 250 38.98 -8.01 5.50
CA ARG A 250 38.82 -7.95 4.01
C ARG A 250 37.41 -7.91 3.37
N HIS A 251 37.24 -6.93 2.49
CA HIS A 251 36.03 -6.61 1.72
C HIS A 251 35.80 -7.48 0.46
N GLY A 252 34.53 -7.85 0.25
CA GLY A 252 34.04 -8.56 -0.94
C GLY A 252 32.64 -9.19 -0.76
N GLY A 253 32.11 -9.27 0.47
CA GLY A 253 30.78 -9.80 0.76
C GLY A 253 29.64 -8.79 0.54
N ARG A 254 28.44 -9.28 0.26
CA ARG A 254 27.20 -8.47 0.22
C ARG A 254 27.03 -7.71 1.54
N SER A 255 26.51 -6.47 1.47
CA SER A 255 26.30 -5.63 2.65
C SER A 255 25.41 -6.33 3.71
N PRO A 256 25.64 -6.12 5.02
CA PRO A 256 24.82 -6.65 6.11
C PRO A 256 23.33 -6.38 5.94
N ALA A 257 23.00 -5.17 5.47
CA ALA A 257 21.65 -4.74 5.24
C ALA A 257 20.94 -5.63 4.19
N SER A 258 21.64 -6.07 3.13
CA SER A 258 21.05 -6.97 2.13
C SER A 258 20.61 -8.32 2.71
N ARG A 259 21.29 -8.84 3.75
CA ARG A 259 20.93 -10.13 4.38
C ARG A 259 19.69 -10.00 5.26
N VAL A 260 19.48 -8.84 5.86
CA VAL A 260 18.34 -8.55 6.75
C VAL A 260 17.06 -8.32 5.95
N TYR A 261 17.13 -7.59 4.83
CA TYR A 261 15.97 -7.18 4.05
C TYR A 261 15.66 -8.10 2.84
N ALA A 262 16.55 -9.03 2.47
CA ALA A 262 16.28 -9.99 1.39
C ALA A 262 15.07 -10.91 1.68
N PRO A 263 14.88 -11.48 2.89
CA PRO A 263 13.69 -12.27 3.21
C PRO A 263 12.41 -11.47 3.05
N ILE A 264 12.39 -10.23 3.54
CA ILE A 264 11.27 -9.28 3.38
C ILE A 264 10.91 -9.09 1.89
N CYS A 265 11.91 -8.82 1.05
CA CYS A 265 11.71 -8.61 -0.38
C CYS A 265 11.15 -9.88 -1.08
N SER A 266 11.60 -11.06 -0.66
CA SER A 266 11.06 -12.34 -1.14
C SER A 266 9.61 -12.51 -0.74
N SER A 267 9.28 -12.27 0.53
CA SER A 267 7.93 -12.45 1.05
C SER A 267 6.93 -11.49 0.40
N VAL A 268 7.30 -10.22 0.20
CA VAL A 268 6.48 -9.25 -0.57
C VAL A 268 6.20 -9.76 -1.99
N SER A 269 7.21 -10.31 -2.67
CA SER A 269 7.04 -10.83 -4.04
C SER A 269 6.07 -12.02 -4.09
N GLN A 270 6.18 -12.93 -3.11
CA GLN A 270 5.27 -14.07 -2.97
C GLN A 270 3.84 -13.61 -2.73
N ILE A 271 3.64 -12.52 -2.00
CA ILE A 271 2.31 -12.01 -1.69
C ILE A 271 1.67 -11.35 -2.91
N VAL A 272 2.41 -10.54 -3.65
CA VAL A 272 1.91 -9.98 -4.92
C VAL A 272 1.48 -11.12 -5.86
N GLY A 273 2.28 -12.19 -5.95
CA GLY A 273 1.94 -13.40 -6.71
C GLY A 273 0.64 -14.06 -6.20
N LEU A 274 0.58 -14.35 -4.90
CA LEU A 274 -0.59 -14.99 -4.29
C LEU A 274 -1.87 -14.15 -4.42
N ASN A 275 -1.77 -12.84 -4.22
CA ASN A 275 -2.91 -11.94 -4.39
C ASN A 275 -3.40 -11.94 -5.84
N SER A 276 -2.47 -11.95 -6.80
CA SER A 276 -2.83 -12.03 -8.23
C SER A 276 -3.53 -13.34 -8.57
N GLU A 277 -3.06 -14.47 -8.02
CA GLU A 277 -3.70 -15.79 -8.17
C GLU A 277 -5.14 -15.77 -7.62
N VAL A 278 -5.32 -15.25 -6.41
CA VAL A 278 -6.63 -15.19 -5.74
C VAL A 278 -7.58 -14.22 -6.44
N ILE A 279 -7.10 -13.06 -6.91
CA ILE A 279 -7.90 -12.12 -7.74
C ILE A 279 -8.35 -12.80 -9.03
N ALA A 280 -7.46 -13.54 -9.70
CA ALA A 280 -7.80 -14.26 -10.92
C ALA A 280 -8.90 -15.30 -10.68
N ALA A 281 -8.84 -16.03 -9.57
CA ALA A 281 -9.91 -16.94 -9.17
C ALA A 281 -11.21 -16.18 -8.81
N ALA A 282 -11.12 -15.08 -8.07
CA ALA A 282 -12.26 -14.28 -7.67
C ALA A 282 -13.01 -13.68 -8.88
N ARG A 283 -12.30 -13.30 -9.96
CA ARG A 283 -12.89 -12.82 -11.22
C ARG A 283 -13.80 -13.83 -11.92
N ILE A 284 -13.63 -15.12 -11.67
CA ILE A 284 -14.48 -16.18 -12.22
C ILE A 284 -15.79 -16.32 -11.42
N ILE A 285 -15.78 -15.86 -10.17
CA ILE A 285 -16.89 -16.02 -9.21
C ILE A 285 -17.72 -14.73 -9.13
N LEU A 286 -17.05 -13.58 -8.98
CA LEU A 286 -17.68 -12.29 -8.75
C LEU A 286 -18.26 -11.68 -10.03
N PRO A 287 -19.34 -10.89 -9.93
CA PRO A 287 -19.78 -10.03 -11.02
C PRO A 287 -18.63 -9.14 -11.54
N PRO A 288 -18.53 -8.88 -12.86
CA PRO A 288 -17.41 -8.14 -13.44
C PRO A 288 -17.16 -6.77 -12.80
N GLN A 289 -18.21 -6.05 -12.41
CA GLN A 289 -18.08 -4.76 -11.74
C GLN A 289 -17.37 -4.91 -10.38
N LEU A 290 -17.81 -5.86 -9.55
CA LEU A 290 -17.23 -6.14 -8.24
C LEU A 290 -15.81 -6.70 -8.32
N ALA A 291 -15.52 -7.52 -9.32
CA ALA A 291 -14.17 -8.03 -9.54
C ALA A 291 -13.18 -6.89 -9.88
N ASN A 292 -13.63 -5.89 -10.64
CA ASN A 292 -12.82 -4.69 -10.92
C ASN A 292 -12.65 -3.83 -9.66
N GLU A 293 -13.72 -3.63 -8.88
CA GLU A 293 -13.66 -2.87 -7.61
C GLU A 293 -12.72 -3.53 -6.59
N LEU A 294 -12.76 -4.87 -6.49
CA LEU A 294 -11.84 -5.65 -5.65
C LEU A 294 -10.38 -5.42 -6.05
N GLU A 295 -10.07 -5.54 -7.34
CA GLU A 295 -8.72 -5.32 -7.86
C GLU A 295 -8.26 -3.88 -7.61
N GLU A 296 -9.11 -2.88 -7.89
CA GLU A 296 -8.80 -1.47 -7.66
C GLU A 296 -8.58 -1.16 -6.18
N SER A 297 -9.38 -1.75 -5.29
CA SER A 297 -9.20 -1.64 -3.84
C SER A 297 -7.88 -2.23 -3.38
N LEU A 298 -7.53 -3.43 -3.86
CA LEU A 298 -6.26 -4.08 -3.53
C LEU A 298 -5.06 -3.28 -4.04
N ILE A 299 -5.14 -2.75 -5.27
CA ILE A 299 -4.14 -1.86 -5.84
C ILE A 299 -3.99 -0.59 -4.97
N LEU A 300 -5.09 0.06 -4.60
CA LEU A 300 -5.07 1.26 -3.76
C LEU A 300 -4.50 0.96 -2.37
N MET A 301 -4.84 -0.18 -1.78
CA MET A 301 -4.26 -0.62 -0.52
C MET A 301 -2.76 -0.93 -0.65
N THR A 302 -2.30 -1.46 -1.79
CA THR A 302 -0.90 -1.86 -2.04
C THR A 302 0.02 -0.71 -2.44
N TYR A 303 -0.52 0.34 -3.05
CA TYR A 303 0.29 1.40 -3.64
C TYR A 303 -0.11 2.79 -3.13
N GLY A 304 -1.23 2.91 -2.42
CA GLY A 304 -1.74 4.17 -1.92
C GLY A 304 -2.05 5.16 -3.04
N PRO A 305 -1.89 6.47 -2.79
CA PRO A 305 -2.09 7.54 -3.77
C PRO A 305 -1.31 7.36 -5.08
N ILE A 306 -0.22 6.60 -5.09
CA ILE A 306 0.59 6.35 -6.30
C ILE A 306 -0.19 5.59 -7.37
N ALA A 307 -1.14 4.72 -6.97
CA ALA A 307 -1.97 3.98 -7.93
C ALA A 307 -3.25 4.72 -8.33
N VAL A 308 -3.52 5.90 -7.75
CA VAL A 308 -4.68 6.71 -8.13
C VAL A 308 -4.47 7.23 -9.55
N ASP A 309 -5.48 7.05 -10.40
CA ASP A 309 -5.46 7.71 -11.70
C ASP A 309 -5.74 9.20 -11.51
N LEU A 310 -4.68 10.01 -11.63
CA LEU A 310 -4.77 11.46 -11.46
C LEU A 310 -5.72 12.10 -12.46
N TYR A 311 -5.88 11.51 -13.64
CA TYR A 311 -6.69 12.05 -14.74
C TYR A 311 -7.94 11.24 -15.02
N ASP A 312 -8.39 10.40 -14.06
CA ASP A 312 -9.69 9.74 -14.17
C ASP A 312 -10.79 10.77 -14.43
N HIS A 313 -11.48 10.57 -15.55
CA HIS A 313 -12.46 11.48 -16.13
C HIS A 313 -13.85 10.87 -16.16
N GLN A 314 -14.13 9.80 -15.40
CA GLN A 314 -15.39 9.06 -15.48
C GLN A 314 -16.62 9.97 -15.27
N ALA A 315 -16.57 10.89 -14.30
CA ALA A 315 -17.68 11.81 -14.03
C ALA A 315 -17.91 12.83 -15.17
N LEU A 316 -16.83 13.28 -15.82
CA LEU A 316 -16.90 14.20 -16.96
C LEU A 316 -17.38 13.46 -18.22
N SER A 317 -16.87 12.26 -18.47
CA SER A 317 -17.34 11.41 -19.57
C SER A 317 -18.79 11.00 -19.42
N ALA A 318 -19.26 10.63 -18.21
CA ALA A 318 -20.66 10.30 -17.98
C ALA A 318 -21.59 11.49 -18.28
N PHE A 319 -21.16 12.72 -17.93
CA PHE A 319 -21.86 13.94 -18.31
C PHE A 319 -21.90 14.10 -19.83
N LEU A 320 -20.76 14.00 -20.52
CA LEU A 320 -20.70 14.16 -21.98
C LEU A 320 -21.52 13.10 -22.71
N VAL A 321 -21.40 11.82 -22.34
CA VAL A 321 -22.16 10.71 -22.94
C VAL A 321 -23.67 10.92 -22.79
N ALA A 322 -24.14 11.48 -21.67
CA ALA A 322 -25.56 11.78 -21.48
C ALA A 322 -26.07 12.89 -22.42
N MET A 323 -25.19 13.75 -22.91
CA MET A 323 -25.51 14.84 -23.83
C MET A 323 -25.42 14.42 -25.30
N VAL A 324 -24.67 13.35 -25.60
CA VAL A 324 -24.55 12.78 -26.96
C VAL A 324 -25.90 12.25 -27.45
N ASP A 325 -26.18 12.48 -28.73
CA ASP A 325 -27.36 11.96 -29.41
C ASP A 325 -27.44 10.43 -29.34
N GLU A 326 -28.66 9.89 -29.29
CA GLU A 326 -28.91 8.46 -29.03
C GLU A 326 -28.14 7.53 -29.96
N ASP A 327 -28.06 7.89 -31.24
CA ASP A 327 -27.36 7.13 -32.29
C ASP A 327 -25.84 7.05 -32.10
N LEU A 328 -25.26 7.97 -31.30
CA LEU A 328 -23.82 8.06 -31.04
C LEU A 328 -23.44 7.64 -29.62
N ARG A 329 -24.41 7.39 -28.73
CA ARG A 329 -24.15 7.04 -27.32
C ARG A 329 -23.38 5.73 -27.16
N GLU A 330 -23.65 4.74 -28.01
CA GLU A 330 -22.92 3.47 -27.99
C GLU A 330 -21.43 3.69 -28.32
N SER A 331 -21.14 4.39 -29.42
CA SER A 331 -19.76 4.74 -29.79
C SER A 331 -19.05 5.61 -28.74
N ALA A 332 -19.78 6.54 -28.11
CA ALA A 332 -19.26 7.33 -26.99
C ALA A 332 -18.92 6.46 -25.77
N GLY A 333 -19.76 5.46 -25.47
CA GLY A 333 -19.52 4.46 -24.43
C GLY A 333 -18.32 3.57 -24.72
N GLU A 334 -18.17 3.12 -25.97
CA GLU A 334 -17.03 2.32 -26.43
C GLU A 334 -15.71 3.09 -26.32
N LEU A 335 -15.71 4.37 -26.67
CA LEU A 335 -14.54 5.25 -26.52
C LEU A 335 -14.10 5.35 -25.06
N VAL A 336 -15.05 5.61 -24.14
CA VAL A 336 -14.76 5.65 -22.69
C VAL A 336 -14.23 4.31 -22.19
N ALA A 337 -14.81 3.20 -22.65
CA ALA A 337 -14.36 1.86 -22.28
C ALA A 337 -12.95 1.56 -22.82
N ALA A 338 -12.63 2.01 -24.03
CA ALA A 338 -11.31 1.85 -24.63
C ALA A 338 -10.23 2.66 -23.89
N ASP A 339 -10.51 3.92 -23.55
CA ASP A 339 -9.59 4.75 -22.78
C ASP A 339 -9.32 4.15 -21.40
N LYS A 340 -10.37 3.69 -20.71
CA LYS A 340 -10.22 2.99 -19.42
C LYS A 340 -9.35 1.74 -19.51
N ARG A 341 -9.45 0.96 -20.60
CA ARG A 341 -8.55 -0.19 -20.82
C ARG A 341 -7.10 0.27 -20.97
N ARG A 342 -6.86 1.30 -21.78
CA ARG A 342 -5.53 1.89 -21.99
C ARG A 342 -4.94 2.45 -20.69
N GLN A 343 -5.72 3.16 -19.88
CA GLN A 343 -5.30 3.67 -18.57
C GLN A 343 -4.90 2.54 -17.63
N ARG A 344 -5.67 1.44 -17.60
CA ARG A 344 -5.31 0.25 -16.81
C ARG A 344 -3.99 -0.36 -17.26
N GLU A 345 -3.75 -0.50 -18.56
CA GLU A 345 -2.48 -1.02 -19.11
C GLU A 345 -1.29 -0.12 -18.74
N LEU A 346 -1.45 1.19 -18.89
CA LEU A 346 -0.45 2.18 -18.49
C LEU A 346 -0.14 2.09 -16.99
N ARG A 347 -1.18 1.96 -16.16
CA ARG A 347 -1.04 1.81 -14.70
C ARG A 347 -0.31 0.53 -14.35
N SER A 348 -0.68 -0.61 -14.93
CA SER A 348 -0.01 -1.89 -14.68
C SER A 348 1.47 -1.84 -14.99
N GLY A 349 1.87 -1.29 -16.15
CA GLY A 349 3.28 -1.16 -16.51
C GLY A 349 4.07 -0.21 -15.59
N PHE A 350 3.40 0.81 -15.05
CA PHE A 350 3.98 1.68 -14.04
C PHE A 350 4.17 0.96 -12.69
N LEU A 351 3.15 0.24 -12.21
CA LEU A 351 3.21 -0.51 -10.96
C LEU A 351 4.28 -1.60 -10.98
N GLU A 352 4.49 -2.27 -12.11
CA GLU A 352 5.62 -3.21 -12.28
C GLU A 352 6.99 -2.53 -12.12
N THR A 353 7.10 -1.27 -12.56
CA THR A 353 8.33 -0.48 -12.41
C THR A 353 8.53 -0.07 -10.95
N PHE A 354 7.45 0.34 -10.27
CA PHE A 354 7.45 0.60 -8.83
C PHE A 354 7.93 -0.64 -8.07
N ASP A 355 7.33 -1.81 -8.31
CA ASP A 355 7.68 -3.05 -7.63
C ASP A 355 9.15 -3.41 -7.82
N ARG A 356 9.68 -3.21 -9.03
CA ARG A 356 11.11 -3.45 -9.32
C ARG A 356 12.00 -2.51 -8.51
N ALA A 357 11.66 -1.23 -8.44
CA ALA A 357 12.41 -0.24 -7.67
C ALA A 357 12.33 -0.50 -6.16
N ALA A 358 11.13 -0.80 -5.63
CA ALA A 358 10.92 -1.16 -4.22
C ALA A 358 11.72 -2.41 -3.82
N ARG A 359 11.75 -3.44 -4.68
CA ARG A 359 12.58 -4.63 -4.45
C ARG A 359 14.07 -4.32 -4.45
N ALA A 360 14.54 -3.47 -5.36
CA ALA A 360 15.94 -3.04 -5.40
C ALA A 360 16.31 -2.27 -4.14
N TYR A 361 15.45 -1.35 -3.69
CA TYR A 361 15.60 -0.59 -2.45
C TYR A 361 15.73 -1.51 -1.22
N LEU A 362 14.81 -2.47 -1.08
CA LEU A 362 14.87 -3.48 0.00
C LEU A 362 16.14 -4.32 -0.09
N LYS A 363 16.50 -4.81 -1.29
CA LYS A 363 17.71 -5.63 -1.50
C LYS A 363 18.99 -4.88 -1.17
N ASN A 364 19.00 -3.56 -1.41
CA ASN A 364 20.10 -2.66 -1.06
C ASN A 364 20.03 -2.18 0.39
N GLY A 365 19.09 -2.71 1.16
CA GLY A 365 19.00 -2.51 2.60
C GLY A 365 18.38 -1.18 3.00
N LEU A 366 17.37 -0.70 2.26
CA LEU A 366 16.79 0.64 2.43
C LEU A 366 17.71 1.78 1.92
N SER A 367 18.54 1.47 0.93
CA SER A 367 19.34 2.46 0.21
C SER A 367 18.89 2.52 -1.25
N VAL A 368 18.69 3.73 -1.76
CA VAL A 368 18.34 3.95 -3.17
C VAL A 368 19.57 4.38 -3.94
N ALA A 369 19.89 3.69 -5.04
CA ALA A 369 20.88 4.19 -5.97
C ALA A 369 20.30 5.41 -6.71
N PRO A 370 21.04 6.53 -6.86
CA PRO A 370 20.52 7.73 -7.54
C PRO A 370 20.00 7.48 -8.96
N ALA A 371 20.54 6.49 -9.67
CA ALA A 371 20.06 6.08 -10.99
C ALA A 371 18.69 5.39 -10.94
N ASP A 372 18.46 4.53 -9.94
CA ASP A 372 17.17 3.84 -9.74
C ASP A 372 16.09 4.84 -9.33
N ALA A 373 16.44 5.80 -8.46
CA ALA A 373 15.59 6.92 -8.08
C ALA A 373 15.15 7.74 -9.30
N LEU A 374 16.11 8.11 -10.16
CA LEU A 374 15.83 8.89 -11.36
C LEU A 374 14.94 8.11 -12.35
N ALA A 375 15.27 6.83 -12.60
CA ALA A 375 14.49 5.98 -13.49
C ALA A 375 13.03 5.81 -13.00
N PHE A 376 12.84 5.69 -11.69
CA PHE A 376 11.52 5.62 -11.08
C PHE A 376 10.75 6.94 -11.23
N ALA A 377 11.37 8.08 -10.93
CA ALA A 377 10.76 9.40 -11.11
C ALA A 377 10.36 9.65 -12.58
N GLU A 378 11.21 9.27 -13.53
CA GLU A 378 10.91 9.35 -14.97
C GLU A 378 9.72 8.46 -15.37
N ALA A 379 9.60 7.27 -14.77
CA ALA A 379 8.49 6.36 -15.02
C ALA A 379 7.15 6.93 -14.52
N ILE A 380 7.10 7.48 -13.31
CA ILE A 380 5.91 8.18 -12.77
C ILE A 380 5.48 9.30 -13.73
N VAL A 381 6.45 10.14 -14.10
CA VAL A 381 6.21 11.30 -14.98
C VAL A 381 5.73 10.86 -16.37
N ARG A 382 6.24 9.76 -16.90
CA ARG A 382 5.81 9.20 -18.19
C ARG A 382 4.39 8.65 -18.12
N TYR A 383 4.07 7.89 -17.08
CA TYR A 383 2.75 7.33 -16.84
C TYR A 383 1.69 8.44 -16.80
N HIS A 384 1.87 9.45 -15.94
CA HIS A 384 0.89 10.53 -15.80
C HIS A 384 0.77 11.41 -17.04
N LYS A 385 1.86 11.61 -17.82
CA LYS A 385 1.75 12.29 -19.13
C LYS A 385 0.90 11.51 -20.12
N ALA A 386 1.10 10.19 -20.18
CA ALA A 386 0.35 9.34 -21.08
C ALA A 386 -1.13 9.29 -20.69
N SER A 387 -1.43 9.14 -19.39
CA SER A 387 -2.80 9.20 -18.85
C SER A 387 -3.46 10.55 -19.15
N ALA A 388 -2.79 11.67 -18.88
CA ALA A 388 -3.31 13.01 -19.19
C ALA A 388 -3.63 13.20 -20.68
N ALA A 389 -2.72 12.80 -21.56
CA ALA A 389 -2.91 12.92 -23.00
C ALA A 389 -4.11 12.08 -23.48
N SER A 390 -4.24 10.84 -22.98
CA SER A 390 -5.35 9.94 -23.30
C SER A 390 -6.69 10.52 -22.83
N ALA A 391 -6.76 10.98 -21.58
CA ALA A 391 -7.96 11.58 -21.01
C ALA A 391 -8.41 12.83 -21.81
N LEU A 392 -7.47 13.73 -22.14
CA LEU A 392 -7.77 14.93 -22.92
C LEU A 392 -8.24 14.61 -24.33
N GLU A 393 -7.64 13.62 -24.99
CA GLU A 393 -8.07 13.13 -26.31
C GLU A 393 -9.51 12.59 -26.25
N THR A 394 -9.79 11.73 -25.28
CA THR A 394 -11.13 11.16 -25.07
C THR A 394 -12.18 12.23 -24.76
N ILE A 395 -11.87 13.18 -23.86
CA ILE A 395 -12.77 14.29 -23.53
C ILE A 395 -13.01 15.18 -24.76
N ALA A 396 -11.99 15.44 -25.58
CA ALA A 396 -12.13 16.27 -26.78
C ALA A 396 -13.08 15.60 -27.81
N VAL A 397 -12.94 14.30 -28.05
CA VAL A 397 -13.82 13.57 -28.98
C VAL A 397 -15.25 13.52 -28.43
N LEU A 398 -15.43 13.18 -27.15
CA LEU A 398 -16.76 13.17 -26.51
C LEU A 398 -17.43 14.53 -26.53
N ARG A 399 -16.66 15.61 -26.35
CA ARG A 399 -17.14 16.98 -26.47
C ARG A 399 -17.66 17.25 -27.87
N THR A 400 -16.88 16.96 -28.91
CA THR A 400 -17.32 17.13 -30.31
C THR A 400 -18.61 16.36 -30.58
N MET A 401 -18.73 15.13 -30.08
CA MET A 401 -19.96 14.33 -30.22
C MET A 401 -21.17 14.92 -29.46
N ALA A 402 -20.94 15.66 -28.38
CA ALA A 402 -21.97 16.24 -27.53
C ALA A 402 -22.36 17.68 -27.95
N GLU A 403 -21.47 18.42 -28.60
CA GLU A 403 -21.69 19.81 -29.04
C GLU A 403 -22.80 19.93 -30.09
N ASP A 404 -23.03 18.86 -30.86
CA ASP A 404 -24.12 18.79 -31.85
C ASP A 404 -25.51 18.61 -31.20
N SER A 405 -25.56 18.36 -29.88
CA SER A 405 -26.81 18.17 -29.14
C SER A 405 -27.58 19.47 -28.95
N PRO A 406 -28.91 19.48 -29.15
CA PRO A 406 -29.76 20.65 -28.87
C PRO A 406 -29.81 21.02 -27.38
N THR A 407 -29.34 20.14 -26.50
CA THR A 407 -29.29 20.38 -25.05
C THR A 407 -27.94 20.88 -24.55
N TRP A 408 -26.95 21.02 -25.43
CA TRP A 408 -25.59 21.44 -25.08
C TRP A 408 -25.55 22.76 -24.27
N ASP A 409 -24.75 22.78 -23.21
CA ASP A 409 -24.53 23.96 -22.36
C ASP A 409 -23.02 24.12 -22.12
N ASP A 410 -22.42 25.09 -22.82
CA ASP A 410 -21.01 25.47 -22.68
C ASP A 410 -20.64 25.83 -21.24
N GLY A 411 -21.55 26.48 -20.51
CA GLY A 411 -21.34 26.86 -19.11
C GLY A 411 -21.34 25.65 -18.18
N ALA A 412 -22.24 24.68 -18.40
CA ALA A 412 -22.23 23.42 -17.65
C ALA A 412 -20.97 22.62 -17.93
N PHE A 413 -20.55 22.51 -19.19
CA PHE A 413 -19.31 21.85 -19.55
C PHE A 413 -18.08 22.51 -18.91
N ALA A 414 -17.96 23.83 -19.01
CA ALA A 414 -16.84 24.57 -18.40
C ALA A 414 -16.72 24.33 -16.89
N ARG A 415 -17.85 24.36 -16.15
CA ARG A 415 -17.86 24.06 -14.71
C ARG A 415 -17.43 22.64 -14.39
N ARG A 416 -17.84 21.66 -15.21
CA ARG A 416 -17.45 20.24 -15.04
C ARG A 416 -15.97 20.01 -15.35
N LEU A 417 -15.46 20.65 -16.39
CA LEU A 417 -14.04 20.62 -16.76
C LEU A 417 -13.17 21.25 -15.66
N GLU A 418 -13.58 22.41 -15.11
CA GLU A 418 -12.90 23.03 -13.97
C GLU A 418 -12.94 22.12 -12.72
N GLY A 419 -14.07 21.45 -12.47
CA GLY A 419 -14.19 20.45 -11.41
C GLY A 419 -13.19 19.31 -11.57
N TRP A 420 -13.08 18.74 -12.78
CA TRP A 420 -12.12 17.68 -13.10
C TRP A 420 -10.67 18.14 -12.87
N ASN A 421 -10.30 19.32 -13.36
CA ASN A 421 -8.95 19.88 -13.14
C ASN A 421 -8.62 20.08 -11.66
N ARG A 422 -9.59 20.54 -10.84
CA ARG A 422 -9.40 20.69 -9.39
C ARG A 422 -9.19 19.34 -8.70
N VAL A 423 -9.92 18.30 -9.11
CA VAL A 423 -9.73 16.94 -8.57
C VAL A 423 -8.37 16.38 -8.96
N ALA A 424 -7.95 16.53 -10.22
CA ALA A 424 -6.64 16.11 -10.70
C ALA A 424 -5.50 16.79 -9.91
N ASN A 425 -5.59 18.12 -9.71
CA ASN A 425 -4.61 18.87 -8.92
C ASN A 425 -4.56 18.43 -7.45
N ARG A 426 -5.71 18.14 -6.84
CA ARG A 426 -5.74 17.59 -5.48
C ARG A 426 -5.02 16.25 -5.42
N ARG A 427 -5.31 15.33 -6.34
CA ARG A 427 -4.67 14.00 -6.38
C ARG A 427 -3.15 14.11 -6.63
N ILE A 428 -2.71 15.07 -7.45
CA ILE A 428 -1.28 15.38 -7.64
C ILE A 428 -0.65 15.82 -6.32
N ASN A 429 -1.28 16.72 -5.58
CA ASN A 429 -0.79 17.17 -4.27
C ASN A 429 -0.75 16.02 -3.25
N ASP A 430 -1.83 15.22 -3.17
CA ASP A 430 -1.89 14.04 -2.30
C ASP A 430 -0.74 13.07 -2.61
N MET A 431 -0.39 12.88 -3.89
CA MET A 431 0.75 12.05 -4.31
C MET A 431 2.11 12.66 -3.94
N ILE A 432 2.25 13.99 -4.00
CA ILE A 432 3.48 14.70 -3.60
C ILE A 432 3.69 14.63 -2.09
N ASP A 433 2.61 14.80 -1.33
CA ASP A 433 2.60 14.77 0.13
C ASP A 433 2.70 13.34 0.69
N PHE A 434 2.45 12.33 -0.14
CA PHE A 434 2.52 10.93 0.25
C PHE A 434 3.96 10.41 0.38
N ASP A 435 4.38 10.13 1.62
CA ASP A 435 5.74 9.79 2.06
C ASP A 435 6.42 8.56 1.40
N ILE A 436 5.75 7.80 0.53
CA ILE A 436 6.39 6.69 -0.24
C ILE A 436 7.15 7.21 -1.47
N VAL A 437 6.69 8.27 -2.13
CA VAL A 437 7.41 8.88 -3.27
C VAL A 437 8.70 9.59 -2.83
N PRO A 438 8.74 10.27 -1.65
CA PRO A 438 9.95 10.79 -1.04
C PRO A 438 11.03 9.78 -0.66
N VAL A 439 10.70 8.48 -0.52
CA VAL A 439 11.71 7.47 -0.14
C VAL A 439 12.53 7.00 -1.33
N LEU A 440 11.92 6.90 -2.53
CA LEU A 440 12.61 6.43 -3.73
C LEU A 440 13.22 7.55 -4.58
N ALA A 441 12.67 8.78 -4.59
CA ALA A 441 13.21 9.87 -5.42
C ALA A 441 12.79 11.29 -4.97
N PRO A 442 13.10 11.74 -3.75
CA PRO A 442 12.48 12.93 -3.14
C PRO A 442 12.71 14.22 -3.93
N GLU A 443 13.95 14.51 -4.29
CA GLU A 443 14.32 15.76 -4.98
C GLU A 443 14.03 15.76 -6.49
N PRO A 444 14.37 14.70 -7.25
CA PRO A 444 14.06 14.64 -8.68
C PRO A 444 12.55 14.65 -8.96
N PHE A 445 11.76 13.96 -8.14
CA PHE A 445 10.31 13.95 -8.27
C PHE A 445 9.72 15.30 -7.85
N ARG A 446 10.09 15.88 -6.69
CA ARG A 446 9.59 17.20 -6.29
C ARG A 446 9.94 18.28 -7.30
N ARG A 447 11.14 18.26 -7.90
CA ARG A 447 11.49 19.19 -8.99
C ARG A 447 10.70 18.93 -10.25
N ALA A 448 10.62 17.69 -10.74
CA ALA A 448 9.84 17.37 -11.93
C ALA A 448 8.34 17.66 -11.75
N ALA A 449 7.81 17.51 -10.53
CA ALA A 449 6.44 17.85 -10.17
C ALA A 449 6.27 19.37 -10.05
N SER A 450 7.16 20.09 -9.37
CA SER A 450 7.09 21.55 -9.22
C SER A 450 7.34 22.31 -10.52
N GLU A 451 8.26 21.84 -11.36
CA GLU A 451 8.57 22.43 -12.67
C GLU A 451 7.45 22.22 -13.70
N ARG A 452 6.57 21.23 -13.47
CA ARG A 452 5.56 20.80 -14.45
C ARG A 452 4.12 21.05 -14.01
N PHE A 453 3.85 20.98 -12.71
CA PHE A 453 2.54 21.23 -12.09
C PHE A 453 2.50 22.57 -11.35
N GLY A 454 3.64 23.25 -11.21
CA GLY A 454 3.77 24.57 -10.56
C GLY A 454 3.61 24.51 -9.04
N PRO A 455 4.08 25.53 -8.29
CA PRO A 455 3.47 25.82 -7.01
C PRO A 455 1.99 26.15 -7.24
N SER A 456 1.17 25.92 -6.22
CA SER A 456 -0.21 26.44 -6.11
C SER A 456 -0.22 27.97 -6.26
N GLU A 457 -0.09 28.49 -7.46
CA GLU A 457 -0.61 29.80 -7.79
C GLU A 457 -2.12 29.60 -7.89
N THR A 458 -2.83 30.21 -6.93
CA THR A 458 -4.21 30.66 -7.11
C THR A 458 -4.44 30.95 -8.57
N VAL A 459 -5.35 30.19 -9.20
CA VAL A 459 -5.92 30.53 -10.50
C VAL A 459 -6.19 32.03 -10.45
N GLY A 460 -5.47 32.78 -11.26
CA GLY A 460 -5.51 34.24 -11.25
C GLY A 460 -6.97 34.69 -11.28
N GLU A 461 -7.25 35.72 -10.49
CA GLU A 461 -8.54 36.39 -10.44
C GLU A 461 -9.14 36.52 -11.85
N PRO A 462 -10.47 36.35 -12.00
CA PRO A 462 -11.12 36.54 -13.28
C PRO A 462 -10.80 37.95 -13.75
N ARG A 463 -10.08 38.07 -14.86
CA ARG A 463 -9.88 39.37 -15.50
C ARG A 463 -11.27 39.94 -15.77
N ALA A 464 -11.52 41.11 -15.18
CA ALA A 464 -12.73 41.90 -15.31
C ALA A 464 -13.18 42.03 -16.78
N PRO A 465 -14.49 42.15 -17.05
CA PRO A 465 -15.01 42.29 -18.39
C PRO A 465 -14.44 43.54 -19.04
N LEU A 466 -13.89 43.40 -20.23
CA LEU A 466 -13.65 44.53 -21.10
C LEU A 466 -15.01 45.14 -21.45
N GLY A 467 -15.20 46.38 -21.04
CA GLY A 467 -16.20 47.26 -21.63
C GLY A 467 -15.69 48.70 -21.60
N PRO A 468 -16.34 49.62 -22.33
CA PRO A 468 -17.23 49.41 -23.46
C PRO A 468 -16.50 49.12 -24.78
#